data_AF-A0A8H5BWS7-F1
#
_entry.id   AF-A0A8H5BWS7-F1
#
_cell.length_a   1.000
_cell.length_b   1.000
_cell.length_c   1.000
_cell.angle_alpha   90.00
_cell.angle_beta   90.00
_cell.angle_gamma   90.00
#
_symmetry.space_group_name_H-M   'P 1'
#
loop_
_entity.id
_entity.type
_entity.pdbx_description
1 polymer ?
#
loop_
_entity_poly.entity_id
_entity_poly.type
_entity_poly.pdbx_seq_one_letter_code
_entity_poly.pdbx_strand_id
1 'polypeptide(L)'
;MSPITMTDAHAADTEYLVRQAMNTGYQWSSLVAPPLYIAFVVSRRGRGDLSFNRILRSTWIGGLAGAGLSGGGAYARYAYSNADSVRLRRIETAYDTSVARRNDHSTIGAILAAVLTPAILWKRANIVNLVLGGAGIGSGVGLLTHYAKSAAGDAPAKVDIVLPVTPSDKDTK
;
A
#
# COMPACT_ATOMS: atom_id res chain seq x y z
N MET A 1 19.23 -28.44 8.24
CA MET A 1 18.52 -27.20 8.60
C MET A 1 19.62 -26.17 8.84
N SER A 2 19.88 -25.28 7.89
CA SER A 2 20.98 -24.31 7.99
C SER A 2 20.66 -23.28 9.09
N PRO A 3 21.63 -22.89 9.95
CA PRO A 3 21.39 -21.89 10.99
C PRO A 3 21.06 -20.54 10.34
N ILE A 4 19.93 -19.94 10.74
CA ILE A 4 19.56 -18.59 10.32
C ILE A 4 20.59 -17.63 10.89
N THR A 5 21.36 -16.97 10.03
CA THR A 5 22.32 -15.96 10.47
C THR A 5 21.59 -14.65 10.79
N MET A 6 22.14 -13.81 11.66
CA MET A 6 21.54 -12.51 11.98
C MET A 6 21.34 -11.63 10.73
N THR A 7 22.20 -11.80 9.72
CA THR A 7 22.08 -11.14 8.42
C THR A 7 20.87 -11.64 7.62
N ASP A 8 20.55 -12.93 7.66
CA ASP A 8 19.37 -13.49 6.98
C ASP A 8 18.07 -13.00 7.62
N ALA A 9 18.04 -12.93 8.96
CA ALA A 9 16.90 -12.42 9.70
C ALA A 9 16.64 -10.93 9.40
N HIS A 10 17.70 -10.12 9.37
CA HIS A 10 17.60 -8.71 9.01
C HIS A 10 17.11 -8.49 7.57
N ALA A 11 17.57 -9.31 6.61
CA ALA A 11 17.13 -9.24 5.23
C ALA A 11 15.63 -9.57 5.09
N ALA A 12 15.16 -10.62 5.77
CA ALA A 12 13.75 -10.99 5.77
C ALA A 12 12.84 -9.91 6.41
N ASP A 13 13.30 -9.30 7.50
CA ASP A 13 12.55 -8.24 8.16
C ASP A 13 12.49 -6.96 7.31
N THR A 14 13.60 -6.64 6.62
CA THR A 14 13.66 -5.55 5.64
C THR A 14 12.69 -5.81 4.48
N GLU A 15 12.70 -7.01 3.91
CA GLU A 15 11.82 -7.38 2.80
C GLU A 15 10.34 -7.25 3.20
N TYR A 16 9.98 -7.69 4.41
CA TYR A 16 8.63 -7.55 4.93
C TYR A 16 8.18 -6.07 4.96
N LEU A 17 9.02 -5.19 5.52
CA LEU A 17 8.72 -3.76 5.62
C LEU A 17 8.67 -3.09 4.24
N VAL A 18 9.53 -3.51 3.30
CA VAL A 18 9.51 -3.02 1.91
C VAL A 18 8.19 -3.40 1.24
N ARG A 19 7.78 -4.68 1.31
CA ARG A 19 6.50 -5.14 0.74
C ARG A 19 5.31 -4.38 1.33
N GLN A 20 5.34 -4.14 2.63
CA GLN A 20 4.30 -3.37 3.31
C GLN A 20 4.27 -1.91 2.86
N ALA A 21 5.44 -1.30 2.67
CA ALA A 21 5.55 0.05 2.11
C ALA A 21 5.04 0.10 0.66
N MET A 22 5.37 -0.89 -0.18
CA MET A 22 4.88 -0.99 -1.56
C MET A 22 3.35 -1.06 -1.62
N ASN A 23 2.73 -1.90 -0.79
CA ASN A 23 1.26 -1.99 -0.70
C ASN A 23 0.64 -0.65 -0.29
N THR A 24 1.23 0.01 0.71
CA THR A 24 0.78 1.32 1.17
C THR A 24 0.90 2.38 0.07
N GLY A 25 2.02 2.40 -0.65
CA GLY A 25 2.26 3.30 -1.77
C GLY A 25 1.28 3.07 -2.92
N TYR A 26 1.04 1.82 -3.29
CA TYR A 26 0.05 1.45 -4.32
C TYR A 26 -1.34 1.96 -3.96
N GLN A 27 -1.79 1.74 -2.72
CA GLN A 27 -3.12 2.14 -2.24
C GLN A 27 -3.33 3.66 -2.36
N TRP A 28 -2.41 4.44 -1.78
CA TRP A 28 -2.51 5.90 -1.78
C TRP A 28 -2.34 6.50 -3.17
N SER A 29 -1.37 6.02 -3.94
CA SER A 29 -1.15 6.53 -5.30
C SER A 29 -2.28 6.13 -6.24
N SER A 30 -2.89 4.95 -6.09
CA SER A 30 -4.06 4.57 -6.90
C SER A 30 -5.31 5.38 -6.54
N LEU A 31 -5.45 5.80 -5.30
CA LEU A 31 -6.52 6.71 -4.88
C LEU A 31 -6.33 8.12 -5.47
N VAL A 32 -5.11 8.64 -5.45
CA VAL A 32 -4.81 10.04 -5.78
C VAL A 32 -4.51 10.26 -7.26
N ALA A 33 -3.95 9.27 -7.97
CA ALA A 33 -3.59 9.39 -9.39
C ALA A 33 -4.77 9.77 -10.30
N PRO A 34 -5.94 9.11 -10.25
CA PRO A 34 -7.07 9.48 -11.11
C PRO A 34 -7.54 10.93 -10.94
N PRO A 35 -7.84 11.46 -9.73
CA PRO A 35 -8.25 12.86 -9.59
C PRO A 35 -7.14 13.85 -9.98
N LEU A 36 -5.87 13.55 -9.67
CA LEU A 36 -4.76 14.39 -10.15
C LEU A 36 -4.67 14.41 -11.67
N TYR A 37 -4.82 13.25 -12.32
CA TYR A 37 -4.79 13.18 -13.78
C TYR A 37 -5.96 13.94 -14.40
N ILE A 38 -7.18 13.81 -13.86
CA ILE A 38 -8.35 14.56 -14.32
C ILE A 38 -8.12 16.06 -14.17
N ALA A 39 -7.64 16.53 -13.01
CA ALA A 39 -7.34 17.94 -12.78
C ALA A 39 -6.28 18.46 -13.76
N PHE A 40 -5.24 17.67 -14.03
CA PHE A 40 -4.20 18.00 -14.99
C PHE A 40 -4.77 18.12 -16.42
N VAL A 41 -5.56 17.15 -16.88
CA VAL A 41 -6.14 17.18 -18.24
C VAL A 41 -7.12 18.33 -18.39
N VAL A 42 -8.01 18.53 -17.42
CA VAL A 42 -9.00 19.62 -17.48
C VAL A 42 -8.31 20.99 -17.50
N SER A 43 -7.26 21.19 -16.69
CA SER A 43 -6.54 22.47 -16.64
C SER A 43 -5.65 22.75 -17.86
N ARG A 44 -5.09 21.71 -18.50
CA ARG A 44 -4.10 21.88 -19.58
C ARG A 44 -4.61 21.58 -20.99
N ARG A 45 -5.63 20.73 -21.13
CA ARG A 45 -6.10 20.21 -22.43
C ARG A 45 -7.60 20.35 -22.65
N GLY A 46 -8.35 20.72 -21.62
CA GLY A 46 -9.80 20.85 -21.67
C GLY A 46 -10.53 19.51 -21.53
N ARG A 47 -11.86 19.58 -21.39
CA ARG A 47 -12.72 18.43 -21.06
C ARG A 47 -12.84 17.41 -22.20
N GLY A 48 -12.67 17.83 -23.45
CA GLY A 48 -12.77 16.97 -24.64
C GLY A 48 -11.70 15.88 -24.71
N ASP A 49 -10.62 16.02 -23.94
CA ASP A 49 -9.48 15.11 -23.96
C ASP A 49 -9.53 14.02 -22.86
N LEU A 50 -10.61 14.02 -22.07
CA LEU A 50 -10.90 13.01 -21.05
C LEU A 50 -11.36 11.70 -21.70
N SER A 51 -10.73 10.60 -21.27
CA SER A 51 -11.07 9.27 -21.74
C SER A 51 -10.90 8.27 -20.60
N PHE A 52 -11.84 7.33 -20.46
CA PHE A 52 -11.75 6.23 -19.51
C PHE A 52 -10.43 5.47 -19.66
N ASN A 53 -9.99 5.24 -20.89
CA ASN A 53 -8.74 4.54 -21.16
C ASN A 53 -7.52 5.26 -20.57
N ARG A 54 -7.48 6.59 -20.67
CA ARG A 54 -6.39 7.41 -20.12
C ARG A 54 -6.43 7.50 -18.60
N ILE A 55 -7.63 7.68 -18.04
CA ILE A 55 -7.83 7.73 -16.58
C ILE A 55 -7.43 6.39 -15.96
N LEU A 56 -7.99 5.28 -16.43
CA LEU A 56 -7.65 3.95 -15.94
C LEU A 56 -6.17 3.62 -16.07
N ARG A 57 -5.55 4.02 -17.20
CA ARG A 57 -4.10 3.89 -17.38
C ARG A 57 -3.32 4.69 -16.36
N SER A 58 -3.70 5.95 -16.12
CA SER A 58 -3.04 6.79 -15.12
C SER A 58 -3.18 6.23 -13.70
N THR A 59 -4.30 5.58 -13.38
CA THR A 59 -4.51 4.96 -12.08
C THR A 59 -3.51 3.85 -11.82
N TRP A 60 -3.41 2.84 -12.70
CA TRP A 60 -2.53 1.70 -12.42
C TRP A 60 -1.05 2.05 -12.58
N ILE A 61 -0.70 2.94 -13.51
CA ILE A 61 0.67 3.46 -13.62
C ILE A 61 1.03 4.27 -12.36
N GLY A 62 0.12 5.13 -11.90
CA GLY A 62 0.30 5.90 -10.67
C GLY A 62 0.44 4.99 -9.45
N GLY A 63 -0.39 3.95 -9.34
CA GLY A 63 -0.29 2.93 -8.30
C GLY A 63 1.06 2.20 -8.30
N LEU A 64 1.53 1.73 -9.46
CA LEU A 64 2.84 1.07 -9.57
C LEU A 64 4.00 2.03 -9.28
N ALA A 65 3.91 3.28 -9.74
CA ALA A 65 4.90 4.30 -9.41
C ALA A 65 4.94 4.56 -7.89
N GLY A 66 3.78 4.64 -7.24
CA GLY A 66 3.65 4.74 -5.80
C GLY A 66 4.31 3.59 -5.06
N ALA A 67 4.03 2.35 -5.48
CA ALA A 67 4.66 1.16 -4.93
C ALA A 67 6.19 1.16 -5.10
N GLY A 68 6.68 1.52 -6.29
CA GLY A 68 8.11 1.59 -6.57
C GLY A 68 8.81 2.63 -5.70
N LEU A 69 8.24 3.83 -5.57
CA LEU A 69 8.82 4.91 -4.76
C LEU A 69 8.80 4.58 -3.27
N SER A 70 7.69 4.04 -2.74
CA SER A 70 7.59 3.69 -1.33
C SER A 70 8.44 2.47 -0.98
N GLY A 71 8.49 1.47 -1.85
CA GLY A 71 9.34 0.29 -1.71
C GLY A 71 10.83 0.64 -1.75
N GLY A 72 11.25 1.43 -2.74
CA GLY A 72 12.63 1.91 -2.85
C GLY A 72 13.04 2.78 -1.66
N GLY A 73 12.15 3.68 -1.22
CA GLY A 73 12.37 4.50 -0.02
C GLY A 73 12.48 3.67 1.26
N ALA A 74 11.61 2.66 1.43
CA ALA A 74 11.68 1.75 2.56
C ALA A 74 12.94 0.89 2.53
N TYR A 75 13.35 0.41 1.36
CA TYR A 75 14.58 -0.35 1.20
C TYR A 75 15.79 0.49 1.59
N ALA A 76 15.90 1.70 1.04
CA ALA A 76 16.99 2.63 1.39
C ALA A 76 17.02 2.95 2.90
N ARG A 77 15.85 3.04 3.55
CA ARG A 77 15.74 3.25 4.99
C ARG A 77 16.21 2.05 5.79
N TYR A 78 15.78 0.84 5.46
CA TYR A 78 15.95 -0.33 6.32
C TYR A 78 17.20 -1.16 6.01
N ALA A 79 17.70 -1.17 4.77
CA ALA A 79 18.87 -1.96 4.37
C ALA A 79 20.16 -1.58 5.10
N TYR A 80 20.23 -0.38 5.66
CA TYR A 80 21.39 0.13 6.42
C TYR A 80 21.06 0.44 7.89
N SER A 81 19.87 0.04 8.36
CA SER A 81 19.43 0.25 9.73
C SER A 81 19.89 -0.89 10.64
N ASN A 82 19.93 -0.64 11.96
CA ASN A 82 20.28 -1.67 12.94
C ASN A 82 19.25 -2.83 12.91
N ALA A 83 19.73 -4.08 12.94
CA ALA A 83 18.90 -5.27 12.90
C ALA A 83 17.80 -5.30 13.97
N ASP A 84 18.11 -4.88 15.20
CA ASP A 84 17.13 -4.85 16.29
C ASP A 84 16.02 -3.83 16.03
N SER A 85 16.38 -2.66 15.49
CA SER A 85 15.40 -1.61 15.15
C SER A 85 14.46 -2.04 14.03
N VAL A 86 14.99 -2.75 13.02
CA VAL A 86 14.19 -3.29 11.90
C VAL A 86 13.29 -4.42 12.40
N ARG A 87 13.80 -5.26 13.30
CA ARG A 87 13.04 -6.35 13.94
C ARG A 87 11.87 -5.81 14.75
N LEU A 88 12.12 -4.83 15.62
CA LEU A 88 11.08 -4.17 16.41
C LEU A 88 10.03 -3.55 15.49
N ARG A 89 10.46 -2.84 14.44
CA ARG A 89 9.54 -2.22 13.50
C ARG A 89 8.69 -3.23 12.74
N ARG A 90 9.26 -4.38 12.36
CA ARG A 90 8.51 -5.49 11.77
C ARG A 90 7.45 -5.99 12.74
N ILE A 91 7.80 -6.23 14.00
CA ILE A 91 6.85 -6.74 15.01
C ILE A 91 5.69 -5.75 15.18
N GLU A 92 5.99 -4.46 15.40
CA GLU A 92 4.96 -3.41 15.48
C GLU A 92 4.03 -3.44 14.27
N THR A 93 4.60 -3.50 13.07
CA THR A 93 3.82 -3.46 11.81
C THR A 93 3.01 -4.75 11.60
N ALA A 94 3.54 -5.90 12.00
CA ALA A 94 2.89 -7.19 11.83
C ALA A 94 1.67 -7.38 12.74
N TYR A 95 1.68 -6.72 13.91
CA TYR A 95 0.58 -6.73 14.86
C TYR A 95 -0.29 -5.46 14.80
N ASP A 96 -0.01 -4.56 13.85
CA ASP A 96 -0.89 -3.43 13.55
C ASP A 96 -2.13 -3.91 12.80
N THR A 97 -3.19 -4.16 13.56
CA THR A 97 -4.49 -4.60 13.04
C THR A 97 -5.16 -3.57 12.13
N SER A 98 -4.84 -2.27 12.29
CA SER A 98 -5.33 -1.22 11.41
C SER A 98 -4.73 -1.36 10.02
N VAL A 99 -3.43 -1.61 9.96
CA VAL A 99 -2.72 -1.85 8.71
C VAL A 99 -3.22 -3.12 8.02
N ALA A 100 -3.39 -4.21 8.77
CA ALA A 100 -3.95 -5.46 8.24
C ALA A 100 -5.34 -5.25 7.63
N ARG A 101 -6.26 -4.65 8.40
CA ARG A 101 -7.64 -4.43 7.96
C ARG A 101 -7.75 -3.45 6.79
N ARG A 102 -6.87 -2.45 6.73
CA ARG A 102 -6.75 -1.53 5.59
C ARG A 102 -6.32 -2.27 4.32
N ASN A 103 -5.31 -3.14 4.44
CA ASN A 103 -4.84 -3.96 3.34
C ASN A 103 -5.95 -4.93 2.85
N ASP A 104 -6.73 -5.51 3.76
CA ASP A 104 -7.85 -6.39 3.41
C ASP A 104 -8.93 -5.65 2.60
N HIS A 105 -9.42 -4.51 3.10
CA HIS A 105 -10.43 -3.72 2.37
C HIS A 105 -9.92 -3.29 1.00
N SER A 106 -8.67 -2.82 0.91
CA SER A 106 -8.03 -2.48 -0.36
C SER A 106 -7.97 -3.68 -1.31
N THR A 107 -7.56 -4.85 -0.83
CA THR A 107 -7.39 -6.05 -1.66
C THR A 107 -8.73 -6.56 -2.17
N ILE A 108 -9.74 -6.62 -1.30
CA ILE A 108 -11.11 -6.98 -1.67
C ILE A 108 -11.64 -5.99 -2.73
N GLY A 109 -11.49 -4.69 -2.47
CA GLY A 109 -11.90 -3.66 -3.41
C GLY A 109 -11.20 -3.80 -4.76
N ALA A 110 -9.90 -4.05 -4.77
CA ALA A 110 -9.10 -4.24 -5.98
C ALA A 110 -9.58 -5.45 -6.80
N ILE A 111 -9.78 -6.60 -6.17
CA ILE A 111 -10.26 -7.82 -6.85
C ILE A 111 -11.66 -7.58 -7.43
N LEU A 112 -12.57 -7.02 -6.65
CA LEU A 112 -13.94 -6.73 -7.10
C LEU A 112 -13.93 -5.77 -8.30
N ALA A 113 -13.21 -4.65 -8.20
CA ALA A 113 -13.17 -3.67 -9.28
C ALA A 113 -12.38 -4.15 -10.50
N ALA A 114 -11.38 -5.03 -10.35
CA ALA A 114 -10.66 -5.63 -11.47
C ALA A 114 -11.58 -6.49 -12.35
N VAL A 115 -12.62 -7.08 -11.76
CA VAL A 115 -13.64 -7.89 -12.46
C VAL A 115 -14.82 -7.04 -12.93
N LEU A 116 -15.32 -6.13 -12.08
CA LEU A 116 -16.48 -5.30 -12.41
C LEU A 116 -16.18 -4.22 -13.46
N THR A 117 -14.99 -3.61 -13.43
CA THR A 117 -14.62 -2.56 -14.39
C THR A 117 -14.68 -3.04 -15.84
N PRO A 118 -14.09 -4.19 -16.24
CA PRO A 118 -14.23 -4.68 -17.60
C PRO A 118 -15.67 -5.10 -17.93
N ALA A 119 -16.44 -5.60 -16.96
CA ALA A 119 -17.85 -5.94 -17.19
C ALA A 119 -18.70 -4.70 -17.52
N ILE A 120 -18.46 -3.57 -16.85
CA ILE A 120 -19.24 -2.34 -17.01
C ILE A 120 -18.72 -1.49 -18.19
N LEU A 121 -17.40 -1.35 -18.31
CA LEU A 121 -16.74 -0.46 -19.27
C LEU A 121 -16.21 -1.21 -20.51
N TRP A 122 -16.81 -2.35 -20.84
CA TRP A 122 -16.45 -3.15 -22.02
C TRP A 122 -16.43 -2.27 -23.28
N LYS A 123 -15.41 -2.44 -24.13
CA LYS A 123 -15.14 -1.61 -25.34
C LYS A 123 -14.89 -0.11 -25.09
N ARG A 124 -14.90 0.41 -23.86
CA ARG A 124 -14.59 1.82 -23.55
C ARG A 124 -13.10 2.09 -23.29
N ALA A 125 -12.34 1.03 -23.02
CA ALA A 125 -10.89 1.08 -22.81
C ALA A 125 -10.24 -0.26 -23.20
N ASN A 126 -8.92 -0.29 -23.29
CA ASN A 126 -8.17 -1.54 -23.47
C ASN A 126 -8.32 -2.44 -22.23
N ILE A 127 -8.39 -3.75 -22.43
CA ILE A 127 -8.60 -4.75 -21.37
C ILE A 127 -7.57 -4.64 -20.23
N VAL A 128 -6.30 -4.36 -20.54
CA VAL A 128 -5.25 -4.18 -19.52
C VAL A 128 -5.57 -2.99 -18.63
N ASN A 129 -6.01 -1.87 -19.22
CA ASN A 129 -6.38 -0.68 -18.46
C ASN A 129 -7.68 -0.92 -17.66
N LEU A 130 -8.64 -1.68 -18.20
CA LEU A 130 -9.86 -2.03 -17.48
C LEU A 130 -9.55 -2.85 -16.22
N VAL A 131 -8.73 -3.89 -16.35
CA VAL A 131 -8.40 -4.79 -15.23
C VAL A 131 -7.49 -4.07 -14.21
N LEU A 132 -6.36 -3.54 -14.65
CA LEU A 132 -5.38 -2.94 -13.75
C LEU A 132 -5.85 -1.59 -13.20
N GLY A 133 -6.47 -0.76 -14.05
CA GLY A 133 -7.06 0.50 -13.62
C GLY A 133 -8.26 0.29 -12.69
N GLY A 134 -9.07 -0.73 -12.97
CA GLY A 134 -10.12 -1.20 -12.06
C GLY A 134 -9.57 -1.62 -10.71
N ALA A 135 -8.53 -2.47 -10.69
CA ALA A 135 -7.86 -2.88 -9.45
C ALA A 135 -7.35 -1.68 -8.63
N GLY A 136 -6.75 -0.68 -9.30
CA GLY A 136 -6.27 0.53 -8.63
C GLY A 136 -7.42 1.37 -8.04
N ILE A 137 -8.50 1.59 -8.79
CA ILE A 137 -9.68 2.30 -8.27
C ILE A 137 -10.27 1.53 -7.08
N GLY A 138 -10.43 0.22 -7.21
CA GLY A 138 -10.95 -0.65 -6.16
C GLY A 138 -10.10 -0.63 -4.90
N SER A 139 -8.77 -0.62 -5.04
CA SER A 139 -7.83 -0.47 -3.92
C SER A 139 -8.04 0.86 -3.20
N GLY A 140 -8.18 1.97 -3.94
CA GLY A 140 -8.49 3.28 -3.37
C GLY A 140 -9.84 3.32 -2.67
N VAL A 141 -10.89 2.73 -3.26
CA VAL A 141 -12.22 2.63 -2.62
C VAL A 141 -12.14 1.82 -1.32
N GLY A 142 -11.45 0.68 -1.33
CA GLY A 142 -11.24 -0.14 -0.13
C GLY A 142 -10.49 0.62 0.98
N LEU A 143 -9.46 1.39 0.61
CA LEU A 143 -8.76 2.28 1.54
C LEU A 143 -9.72 3.30 2.18
N LEU A 144 -10.55 3.96 1.38
CA LEU A 144 -11.57 4.90 1.87
C LEU A 144 -12.60 4.20 2.77
N THR A 145 -13.02 2.98 2.41
CA THR A 145 -13.94 2.18 3.24
C THR A 145 -13.36 1.89 4.62
N HIS A 146 -12.08 1.53 4.71
CA HIS A 146 -11.42 1.32 6.01
C HIS A 146 -11.47 2.58 6.88
N TYR A 147 -11.14 3.74 6.32
CA TYR A 147 -11.18 5.00 7.08
C TYR A 147 -12.60 5.42 7.45
N ALA A 148 -13.56 5.27 6.53
CA ALA A 148 -14.96 5.57 6.80
C ALA A 148 -15.53 4.70 7.93
N LYS A 149 -15.27 3.38 7.91
CA LYS A 149 -15.67 2.48 9.00
C LYS A 149 -15.01 2.81 10.33
N SER A 150 -13.71 3.12 10.30
CA SER A 150 -12.98 3.52 11.50
C SER A 150 -13.54 4.82 12.09
N ALA A 151 -13.90 5.80 11.24
CA ALA A 151 -14.54 7.04 11.67
C ALA A 151 -15.97 6.83 12.19
N ALA A 152 -16.69 5.81 11.69
CA ALA A 152 -18.03 5.44 12.14
C ALA A 152 -18.05 4.61 13.44
N GLY A 153 -16.89 4.36 14.06
CA GLY A 153 -16.78 3.64 15.34
C GLY A 153 -16.45 2.16 15.23
N ASP A 154 -16.40 1.59 14.02
CA ASP A 154 -15.87 0.25 13.77
C ASP A 154 -14.34 0.35 13.63
N ALA A 155 -13.64 0.65 14.72
CA ALA A 155 -12.18 0.76 14.74
C ALA A 155 -11.51 -0.63 14.93
N PRO A 156 -10.30 -0.85 14.38
CA PRO A 156 -9.59 -2.11 14.55
C PRO A 156 -9.22 -2.32 16.03
N ALA A 157 -9.27 -3.57 16.51
CA ALA A 157 -8.87 -3.90 17.87
C ALA A 157 -7.39 -3.60 18.10
N LYS A 158 -7.05 -2.93 19.20
CA LYS A 158 -5.65 -2.69 19.56
C LYS A 158 -5.05 -3.97 20.15
N VAL A 159 -3.88 -4.36 19.66
CA VAL A 159 -3.11 -5.48 20.21
C VAL A 159 -1.97 -4.89 21.00
N ASP A 160 -1.97 -5.12 22.31
CA ASP A 160 -0.87 -4.73 23.19
C ASP A 160 0.28 -5.73 23.01
N ILE A 161 1.36 -5.26 22.40
CA ILE A 161 2.57 -6.06 22.21
C ILE A 161 3.52 -5.72 23.35
N VAL A 162 3.80 -6.69 24.22
CA VAL A 162 4.91 -6.57 25.18
C VAL A 162 6.20 -6.85 24.40
N LEU A 163 6.91 -5.79 24.02
CA LEU A 163 8.20 -5.92 23.35
C LEU A 163 9.24 -6.38 24.38
N PRO A 164 10.07 -7.40 24.08
CA PRO A 164 11.19 -7.73 24.92
C PRO A 164 12.14 -6.54 24.95
N VAL A 165 12.24 -5.88 26.11
CA VAL A 165 13.21 -4.82 26.34
C VAL A 165 14.58 -5.50 26.37
N THR A 166 15.45 -5.20 25.40
CA THR A 166 16.88 -5.51 25.56
C THR A 166 17.36 -4.76 26.81
N PRO A 167 18.03 -5.44 27.78
CA PRO A 167 18.56 -4.76 28.95
C PRO A 167 19.57 -3.70 28.48
N SER A 168 19.13 -2.45 28.47
CA SER A 168 19.96 -1.29 28.17
C SER A 168 20.53 -0.81 29.50
N ASP A 169 21.76 -1.22 29.78
CA ASP A 169 22.85 -0.46 30.40
C ASP A 169 22.44 0.59 31.47
N LYS A 170 21.64 0.17 32.47
CA LYS A 170 21.31 0.99 33.64
C LYS A 170 21.98 0.54 34.94
N ASP A 171 22.95 -0.38 34.86
CA ASP A 171 23.68 -0.91 36.02
C ASP A 171 25.16 -0.48 36.10
N THR A 172 25.53 0.62 35.44
CA THR A 172 26.77 1.34 35.76
C THR A 172 26.49 2.80 36.07
N LYS A 173 26.12 3.06 37.33
CA LYS A 173 26.67 4.15 38.15
C LYS A 173 26.25 3.99 39.60
#